data_AF-A0AAW2GZD8-F1
#
_entry.id   AF-A0AAW2GZD8-F1
#
_cell.length_a   1.000
_cell.length_b   1.000
_cell.length_c   1.000
_cell.angle_alpha   90.00
_cell.angle_beta   90.00
_cell.angle_gamma   90.00
#
_symmetry.space_group_name_H-M   'P 1'
#
loop_
_entity.id
_entity.type
_entity.pdbx_description
1 polymer ?
#
loop_
_entity_poly.entity_id
_entity_poly.type
_entity_poly.pdbx_seq_one_letter_code
_entity_poly.pdbx_strand_id
1 'polypeptide(L)'
;MHTTAFLFVLKPIVLTIMSNEIFNATKSTIPFASRLPFHVEYGHRFNQHFYPIAVHCYVAAFAHSFATIAVDGLFYTLIQHACGMFSIIGNVLENIGKNNENDFDMKPDKIKDDNYVTALHCLRRHLLVLKFAEHIESLFTEIFFLILNLNMIGGSLAGMQVLMNLDKGANDIAGPVTIYVAQILHLFLQYWQAQFLLDYSILPYESMQVY
;
A
#
# COMPACT_ATOMS: atom_id res chain seq x y z
N MET A 1 -6.72 -7.58 -2.91
CA MET A 1 -5.61 -6.59 -2.95
C MET A 1 -5.55 -5.77 -4.24
N HIS A 2 -6.04 -6.26 -5.39
CA HIS A 2 -6.20 -5.43 -6.60
C HIS A 2 -7.32 -4.37 -6.51
N THR A 3 -8.23 -4.50 -5.55
CA THR A 3 -9.43 -3.68 -5.42
C THR A 3 -9.17 -2.27 -4.88
N THR A 4 -8.16 -2.08 -4.03
CA THR A 4 -7.83 -0.77 -3.44
C THR A 4 -6.94 0.08 -4.33
N ALA A 5 -6.01 -0.54 -5.06
CA ALA A 5 -5.30 0.11 -6.16
C ALA A 5 -6.25 0.54 -7.28
N PHE A 6 -7.27 -0.27 -7.58
CA PHE A 6 -8.31 0.04 -8.56
C PHE A 6 -9.16 1.25 -8.14
N LEU A 7 -9.52 1.39 -6.85
CA LEU A 7 -10.27 2.55 -6.33
C LEU A 7 -9.47 3.87 -6.42
N PHE A 8 -8.14 3.82 -6.32
CA PHE A 8 -7.29 5.02 -6.44
C PHE A 8 -7.10 5.47 -7.90
N VAL A 9 -6.98 4.52 -8.84
CA VAL A 9 -7.04 4.79 -10.30
C VAL A 9 -8.42 5.25 -10.71
N LEU A 10 -9.47 4.71 -10.08
CA LEU A 10 -10.82 5.18 -10.27
C LEU A 10 -11.07 6.53 -9.60
N LYS A 11 -10.20 7.08 -8.76
CA LYS A 11 -10.46 8.40 -8.15
C LYS A 11 -10.74 9.49 -9.20
N PRO A 12 -9.88 9.73 -10.21
CA PRO A 12 -10.20 10.67 -11.29
C PRO A 12 -11.38 10.19 -12.14
N ILE A 13 -11.55 8.88 -12.35
CA ILE A 13 -12.60 8.31 -13.23
C ILE A 13 -13.98 8.41 -12.58
N VAL A 14 -14.12 8.09 -11.30
CA VAL A 14 -15.30 8.24 -10.44
C VAL A 14 -15.63 9.70 -10.27
N LEU A 15 -14.66 10.59 -10.04
CA LEU A 15 -14.94 12.04 -10.04
C LEU A 15 -15.45 12.53 -11.40
N THR A 16 -14.91 11.98 -12.50
CA THR A 16 -15.34 12.29 -13.87
C THR A 16 -16.68 11.62 -14.25
N ILE A 17 -17.08 10.52 -13.61
CA ILE A 17 -18.34 9.81 -13.84
C ILE A 17 -19.45 10.36 -12.93
N MET A 18 -19.12 10.72 -11.68
CA MET A 18 -20.01 11.34 -10.71
C MET A 18 -20.27 12.81 -11.02
N SER A 19 -19.36 13.48 -11.74
CA SER A 19 -19.74 14.71 -12.43
C SER A 19 -20.78 14.35 -13.48
N ASN A 20 -22.05 14.57 -13.14
CA ASN A 20 -23.24 14.37 -13.96
C ASN A 20 -23.25 15.14 -15.31
N GLU A 21 -22.09 15.63 -15.77
CA GLU A 21 -21.93 16.44 -16.96
C GLU A 21 -21.75 15.62 -18.25
N ILE A 22 -21.44 14.31 -18.15
CA ILE A 22 -21.34 13.46 -19.35
C ILE A 22 -22.73 13.02 -19.84
N PHE A 23 -23.69 12.74 -18.95
CA PHE A 23 -25.00 12.22 -19.35
C PHE A 23 -26.05 13.32 -19.66
N ASN A 24 -25.87 14.54 -19.14
CA ASN A 24 -26.69 15.71 -19.52
C ASN A 24 -26.16 16.46 -20.76
N ALA A 25 -25.13 15.94 -21.42
CA ALA A 25 -24.39 16.57 -22.51
C ALA A 25 -25.14 16.68 -23.87
N THR A 26 -26.48 16.71 -23.87
CA THR A 26 -27.27 17.03 -25.07
C THR A 26 -27.76 18.49 -25.07
N LYS A 27 -27.54 19.27 -24.00
CA LYS A 27 -27.91 20.70 -23.94
C LYS A 27 -26.76 21.59 -23.47
N SER A 28 -25.98 22.05 -24.47
CA SER A 28 -25.19 23.30 -24.58
C SER A 28 -24.34 23.83 -23.40
N THR A 29 -23.12 24.27 -23.76
CA THR A 29 -22.35 25.33 -23.08
C THR A 29 -21.62 24.94 -21.80
N ILE A 30 -20.99 23.77 -21.78
CA ILE A 30 -20.02 23.44 -20.72
C ILE A 30 -18.61 23.82 -21.21
N PRO A 31 -17.84 24.67 -20.49
CA PRO A 31 -16.48 25.03 -20.88
C PRO A 31 -15.63 23.78 -21.04
N PHE A 32 -14.87 23.67 -22.13
CA PHE A 32 -13.97 22.54 -22.40
C PHE A 32 -13.02 22.22 -21.22
N ALA A 33 -12.76 23.20 -20.35
CA ALA A 33 -12.01 23.06 -19.10
C ALA A 33 -12.63 22.12 -18.07
N SER A 34 -13.96 21.93 -18.04
CA SER A 34 -14.60 21.00 -17.08
C SER A 34 -14.39 19.53 -17.44
N ARG A 35 -13.94 19.24 -18.67
CA ARG A 35 -13.67 17.87 -19.14
C ARG A 35 -12.28 17.36 -18.75
N LEU A 36 -11.42 18.23 -18.19
CA LEU A 36 -10.08 17.85 -17.77
C LEU A 36 -10.09 17.16 -16.40
N PRO A 37 -9.18 16.20 -16.16
CA PRO A 37 -9.11 15.50 -14.88
C PRO A 37 -8.71 16.43 -13.71
N PHE A 38 -8.11 17.58 -14.02
CA PHE A 38 -7.72 18.60 -13.07
C PHE A 38 -8.07 19.98 -13.62
N HIS A 39 -8.43 20.91 -12.74
CA HIS A 39 -8.58 22.31 -13.11
C HIS A 39 -7.20 22.90 -13.42
N VAL A 40 -7.02 23.43 -14.63
CA VAL A 40 -5.77 24.03 -15.09
C VAL A 40 -6.02 25.38 -15.74
N GLU A 41 -5.25 26.38 -15.33
CA GLU A 41 -5.34 27.75 -15.83
C GLU A 41 -4.24 28.04 -16.85
N TYR A 42 -4.53 27.87 -18.15
CA TYR A 42 -3.61 28.25 -19.25
C TYR A 42 -3.95 29.60 -19.90
N GLY A 43 -4.85 30.37 -19.28
CA GLY A 43 -5.29 31.69 -19.77
C GLY A 43 -5.84 31.65 -21.21
N HIS A 44 -5.59 32.72 -21.98
CA HIS A 44 -6.08 32.84 -23.36
C HIS A 44 -5.56 31.74 -24.31
N ARG A 45 -4.46 31.07 -23.98
CA ARG A 45 -3.87 29.99 -24.80
C ARG A 45 -4.55 28.62 -24.63
N PHE A 46 -5.45 28.49 -23.66
CA PHE A 46 -6.17 27.24 -23.37
C PHE A 46 -6.96 26.73 -24.57
N ASN A 47 -7.76 27.60 -25.20
CA ASN A 47 -8.60 27.21 -26.34
C ASN A 47 -7.79 26.89 -27.61
N GLN A 48 -6.59 27.46 -27.76
CA GLN A 48 -5.72 27.22 -28.93
C GLN A 48 -4.98 25.89 -28.85
N HIS A 49 -4.68 25.41 -27.64
CA HIS A 49 -3.86 24.22 -27.40
C HIS A 49 -4.62 23.15 -26.58
N PHE A 50 -5.94 23.09 -26.70
CA PHE A 50 -6.75 22.22 -25.86
C PHE A 50 -6.33 20.74 -25.92
N TYR A 51 -6.17 20.17 -27.12
CA TYR A 51 -5.82 18.76 -27.30
C TYR A 51 -4.47 18.38 -26.66
N PRO A 52 -3.35 19.08 -26.90
CA PRO A 52 -2.09 18.74 -26.25
C PRO A 52 -2.12 18.97 -24.74
N ILE A 53 -2.85 19.98 -24.25
CA ILE A 53 -3.05 20.18 -22.80
C ILE A 53 -3.81 18.99 -22.20
N ALA A 54 -4.91 18.57 -22.84
CA ALA A 54 -5.70 17.43 -22.38
C ALA A 54 -4.87 16.15 -22.33
N VAL A 55 -4.13 15.84 -23.40
CA VAL A 55 -3.23 14.67 -23.45
C VAL A 55 -2.21 14.73 -22.31
N HIS A 56 -1.58 15.89 -22.10
CA HIS A 56 -0.63 16.06 -21.00
C HIS A 56 -1.27 15.80 -19.63
N CYS A 57 -2.45 16.37 -19.36
CA CYS A 57 -3.17 16.18 -18.10
C CYS A 57 -3.52 14.70 -17.85
N TYR A 58 -4.01 13.99 -18.86
CA TYR A 58 -4.35 12.57 -18.71
C TYR A 58 -3.11 11.68 -18.54
N VAL A 59 -2.03 11.93 -19.30
CA VAL A 59 -0.77 11.19 -19.16
C VAL A 59 -0.15 11.44 -17.80
N ALA A 60 -0.18 12.68 -17.30
CA ALA A 60 0.30 13.01 -15.97
C ALA A 60 -0.52 12.31 -14.87
N ALA A 61 -1.85 12.30 -15.00
CA ALA A 61 -2.74 11.57 -14.08
C ALA A 61 -2.40 10.07 -14.04
N PHE A 62 -2.27 9.45 -15.22
CA PHE A 62 -1.93 8.04 -15.35
C PHE A 62 -0.55 7.72 -14.78
N ALA A 63 0.47 8.50 -15.12
CA ALA A 63 1.82 8.31 -14.63
C ALA A 63 1.90 8.42 -13.11
N HIS A 64 1.20 9.40 -12.53
CA HIS A 64 1.12 9.55 -11.08
C HIS A 64 0.45 8.34 -10.42
N SER A 65 -0.73 7.92 -10.90
CA SER A 65 -1.42 6.74 -10.37
C SER A 65 -0.58 5.46 -10.50
N PHE A 66 0.09 5.27 -11.63
CA PHE A 66 0.96 4.11 -11.84
C PHE A 66 2.14 4.10 -10.87
N ALA A 67 2.81 5.24 -10.67
CA ALA A 67 3.91 5.36 -9.73
C ALA A 67 3.46 5.02 -8.30
N THR A 68 2.31 5.53 -7.85
CA THR A 68 1.75 5.20 -6.53
C THR A 68 1.50 3.71 -6.38
N ILE A 69 0.84 3.07 -7.35
CA ILE A 69 0.55 1.63 -7.32
C ILE A 69 1.84 0.81 -7.31
N ALA A 70 2.85 1.22 -8.07
CA ALA A 70 4.13 0.53 -8.12
C ALA A 70 4.85 0.59 -6.75
N VAL A 71 4.85 1.76 -6.10
CA VAL A 71 5.46 1.93 -4.77
C VAL A 71 4.70 1.13 -3.70
N ASP A 72 3.36 1.19 -3.68
CA ASP A 72 2.55 0.39 -2.75
C ASP A 72 2.72 -1.11 -2.99
N GLY A 73 2.76 -1.53 -4.25
CA GLY A 73 2.99 -2.92 -4.63
C GLY A 73 4.37 -3.42 -4.21
N LEU A 74 5.41 -2.59 -4.38
CA LEU A 74 6.76 -2.89 -3.90
C LEU A 74 6.77 -3.04 -2.37
N PHE A 75 6.18 -2.10 -1.64
CA PHE A 75 6.09 -2.16 -0.18
C PHE A 75 5.44 -3.47 0.27
N TYR A 76 4.26 -3.79 -0.27
CA TYR A 76 3.51 -4.99 0.13
C TYR A 76 4.28 -6.27 -0.19
N THR A 77 4.92 -6.32 -1.37
CA THR A 77 5.71 -7.50 -1.77
C THR A 77 6.89 -7.72 -0.84
N LEU A 78 7.62 -6.65 -0.49
CA LEU A 78 8.78 -6.72 0.41
C LEU A 78 8.36 -7.18 1.82
N ILE A 79 7.28 -6.62 2.36
CA ILE A 79 6.72 -7.01 3.66
C ILE A 79 6.30 -8.49 3.65
N GLN A 80 5.49 -8.91 2.67
CA GLN A 80 5.03 -10.29 2.58
C GLN A 80 6.18 -11.28 2.36
N HIS A 81 7.23 -10.88 1.63
CA HIS A 81 8.44 -11.67 1.49
C HIS A 81 9.16 -11.86 2.83
N ALA A 82 9.32 -10.79 3.63
CA ALA A 82 9.89 -10.88 4.96
C ALA A 82 9.04 -11.77 5.90
N CYS A 83 7.72 -11.59 5.91
CA CYS A 83 6.80 -12.43 6.68
C CYS A 83 6.92 -13.91 6.30
N GLY A 84 6.93 -14.23 5.00
CA GLY A 84 7.12 -15.60 4.53
C GLY A 84 8.46 -16.20 4.98
N MET A 85 9.53 -15.41 4.98
CA MET A 85 10.84 -15.85 5.46
C MET A 85 10.84 -16.12 6.97
N PHE A 86 10.20 -15.28 7.78
CA PHE A 86 10.03 -15.54 9.21
C PHE A 86 9.19 -16.79 9.49
N SER A 87 8.09 -16.98 8.75
CA SER A 87 7.24 -18.17 8.86
C SER A 87 7.99 -19.46 8.54
N ILE A 88 8.81 -19.46 7.48
CA ILE A 88 9.67 -20.61 7.14
C ILE A 88 10.64 -20.91 8.28
N ILE A 89 11.28 -19.88 8.84
CA ILE A 89 12.24 -20.05 9.96
C ILE A 89 11.53 -20.62 11.19
N GLY A 90 10.38 -20.07 11.57
CA GLY A 90 9.56 -20.55 12.69
C GLY A 90 9.15 -22.01 12.50
N ASN A 91 8.60 -22.36 11.33
CA ASN A 91 8.21 -23.73 11.04
C ASN A 91 9.39 -24.72 11.05
N VAL A 92 10.58 -24.32 10.58
CA VAL A 92 11.76 -25.18 10.70
C VAL A 92 12.12 -25.34 12.18
N LEU A 93 12.20 -24.25 12.95
CA LEU A 93 12.53 -24.29 14.38
C LEU A 93 11.56 -25.17 15.19
N GLU A 94 10.26 -25.07 14.94
CA GLU A 94 9.24 -25.86 15.64
C GLU A 94 9.35 -27.37 15.36
N ASN A 95 9.89 -27.75 14.20
CA ASN A 95 10.02 -29.15 13.77
C ASN A 95 11.42 -29.73 14.03
N ILE A 96 12.38 -28.93 14.49
CA ILE A 96 13.68 -29.45 14.95
C ILE A 96 13.43 -30.40 16.12
N GLY A 97 14.04 -31.59 16.09
CA GLY A 97 13.94 -32.59 17.17
C GLY A 97 12.72 -33.52 17.13
N LYS A 98 11.59 -33.12 16.53
CA LYS A 98 10.36 -33.97 16.47
C LYS A 98 10.55 -35.25 15.64
N ASN A 99 11.45 -35.23 14.66
CA ASN A 99 11.75 -36.42 13.84
C ASN A 99 12.56 -37.51 14.57
N ASN A 100 13.13 -37.20 15.74
CA ASN A 100 13.97 -38.15 16.50
C ASN A 100 13.17 -39.02 17.48
N GLU A 101 11.87 -38.77 17.67
CA GLU A 101 11.03 -39.58 18.57
C GLU A 101 10.76 -41.00 18.03
N ASN A 102 10.98 -41.22 16.72
CA ASN A 102 10.75 -42.51 16.06
C ASN A 102 12.01 -43.39 15.94
N ASP A 103 13.19 -42.91 16.31
CA ASP A 103 14.45 -43.65 16.19
C ASP A 103 15.16 -43.70 17.56
N PHE A 104 14.58 -44.52 18.45
CA PHE A 104 15.13 -44.82 19.77
C PHE A 104 16.27 -45.85 19.63
N ASP A 105 17.26 -45.60 18.76
CA ASP A 105 18.47 -46.44 18.71
C ASP A 105 19.66 -45.76 19.40
N MET A 106 20.18 -46.50 20.36
CA MET A 106 20.97 -46.04 21.47
C MET A 106 22.45 -45.99 21.08
N LYS A 107 22.90 -44.94 20.38
CA LYS A 107 24.34 -44.59 20.30
C LYS A 107 24.56 -43.07 20.30
N PRO A 108 25.23 -42.50 21.32
CA PRO A 108 25.62 -41.10 21.32
C PRO A 108 26.88 -40.94 20.48
N ASP A 109 26.76 -41.06 19.16
CA ASP A 109 27.90 -40.77 18.28
C ASP A 109 28.04 -39.26 18.09
N LYS A 110 29.18 -38.78 18.56
CA LYS A 110 29.52 -37.39 18.89
C LYS A 110 29.88 -36.55 17.65
N ILE A 111 29.21 -36.75 16.51
CA ILE A 111 29.62 -36.16 15.23
C ILE A 111 28.44 -35.44 14.59
N LYS A 112 28.32 -34.14 14.90
CA LYS A 112 27.28 -33.19 14.44
C LYS A 112 25.86 -33.59 14.80
N ASP A 113 25.39 -33.01 15.90
CA ASP A 113 23.96 -32.88 16.14
C ASP A 113 23.34 -32.08 14.97
N ASP A 114 22.70 -32.78 14.04
CA ASP A 114 22.09 -32.21 12.83
C ASP A 114 21.02 -31.17 13.21
N ASN A 115 20.37 -31.35 14.37
CA ASN A 115 19.46 -30.37 14.94
C ASN A 115 20.20 -29.10 15.35
N TYR A 116 21.37 -29.20 15.99
CA TYR A 116 22.20 -28.05 16.35
C TYR A 116 22.66 -27.27 15.11
N VAL A 117 23.12 -27.97 14.06
CA VAL A 117 23.53 -27.33 12.80
C VAL A 117 22.35 -26.63 12.13
N THR A 118 21.18 -27.27 12.13
CA THR A 118 19.93 -26.71 11.58
C THR A 118 19.48 -25.48 12.36
N ALA A 119 19.50 -25.53 13.70
CA ALA A 119 19.18 -24.40 14.56
C ALA A 119 20.12 -23.22 14.33
N LEU A 120 21.44 -23.48 14.23
CA LEU A 120 22.43 -22.45 13.92
C LEU A 120 22.19 -21.82 12.53
N HIS A 121 21.78 -22.62 11.55
CA HIS A 121 21.41 -22.12 10.22
C HIS A 121 20.15 -21.25 10.26
N CYS A 122 19.12 -21.65 11.02
CA CYS A 122 17.92 -20.83 11.25
C CYS A 122 18.27 -19.50 11.91
N LEU A 123 19.12 -19.49 12.93
CA LEU A 123 19.58 -18.27 13.59
C LEU A 123 20.27 -17.31 12.61
N ARG A 124 21.17 -17.82 11.77
CA ARG A 124 21.84 -17.00 10.74
C ARG A 124 20.85 -16.44 9.73
N ARG A 125 19.88 -17.24 9.28
CA ARG A 125 18.82 -16.78 8.37
C ARG A 125 17.93 -15.73 9.03
N HIS A 126 17.58 -15.89 10.30
CA HIS A 126 16.78 -14.92 11.04
C HIS A 126 17.45 -13.55 11.10
N LEU A 127 18.75 -13.50 11.39
CA LEU A 127 19.53 -12.26 11.37
C LEU A 127 19.56 -11.59 9.98
N LEU A 128 19.62 -12.39 8.90
CA LEU A 128 19.54 -11.84 7.54
C LEU A 128 18.17 -11.24 7.23
N VAL A 129 17.09 -11.88 7.69
CA VAL A 129 15.71 -11.38 7.49
C VAL A 129 15.47 -10.13 8.33
N LEU A 130 15.99 -10.06 9.56
CA LEU A 130 15.96 -8.83 10.38
C LEU A 130 16.69 -7.69 9.68
N LYS A 131 17.89 -7.92 9.16
CA LYS A 131 18.63 -6.91 8.40
C LYS A 131 17.85 -6.47 7.16
N PHE A 132 17.17 -7.39 6.47
CA PHE A 132 16.29 -7.05 5.35
C PHE A 132 15.12 -6.17 5.79
N ALA A 133 14.46 -6.48 6.91
CA ALA A 133 13.40 -5.67 7.50
C ALA A 133 13.88 -4.26 7.87
N GLU A 134 15.07 -4.11 8.45
CA GLU A 134 15.69 -2.81 8.75
C GLU A 134 15.89 -1.95 7.46
N HIS A 135 16.25 -2.59 6.34
CA HIS A 135 16.38 -1.86 5.06
C HIS A 135 15.02 -1.42 4.52
N ILE A 136 13.98 -2.25 4.68
CA ILE A 136 12.60 -1.85 4.33
C ILE A 136 12.18 -0.66 5.18
N GLU A 137 12.37 -0.75 6.50
CA GLU A 137 12.02 0.32 7.44
C GLU A 137 12.73 1.62 7.09
N SER A 138 14.04 1.58 6.87
CA SER A 138 14.82 2.77 6.50
C SER A 138 14.33 3.40 5.19
N LEU A 139 14.05 2.59 4.16
CA LEU A 139 13.56 3.07 2.88
C LEU A 139 12.17 3.71 3.00
N PHE A 140 11.25 3.04 3.69
CA PHE A 140 9.84 3.44 3.73
C PHE A 140 9.52 4.47 4.83
N THR A 141 10.37 4.65 5.85
CA THR A 141 10.18 5.67 6.89
C THR A 141 10.16 7.08 6.28
N GLU A 142 11.13 7.41 5.44
CA GLU A 142 11.19 8.71 4.74
C GLU A 142 9.99 8.90 3.80
N ILE A 143 9.63 7.84 3.06
CA ILE A 143 8.50 7.86 2.13
C ILE A 143 7.18 8.08 2.90
N PHE A 144 6.96 7.34 3.99
CA PHE A 144 5.77 7.48 4.81
C PHE A 144 5.70 8.82 5.54
N PHE A 145 6.84 9.38 5.96
CA PHE A 145 6.87 10.72 6.52
C PHE A 145 6.26 11.74 5.52
N LEU A 146 6.69 11.70 4.26
CA LEU A 146 6.14 12.58 3.22
C LEU A 146 4.67 12.27 2.91
N ILE A 147 4.31 10.99 2.75
CA ILE A 147 2.95 10.56 2.40
C ILE A 147 1.96 10.92 3.51
N LEU A 148 2.31 10.73 4.79
CA LEU A 148 1.43 11.05 5.92
C LEU A 148 1.14 12.55 6.00
N ASN A 149 2.17 13.39 5.85
CA ASN A 149 2.00 14.83 5.85
C ASN A 149 1.10 15.29 4.67
N LEU A 150 1.32 14.76 3.47
CA LEU A 150 0.47 15.07 2.31
C LEU A 150 -0.97 14.59 2.49
N ASN A 151 -1.18 13.41 3.07
CA ASN A 151 -2.52 12.90 3.39
C ASN A 151 -3.22 13.76 4.44
N MET A 152 -2.50 14.28 5.44
CA MET A 152 -3.09 15.15 6.45
C MET A 152 -3.56 16.48 5.85
N ILE A 153 -2.75 17.10 4.98
CA ILE A 153 -3.15 18.32 4.26
C ILE A 153 -4.33 18.04 3.32
N GLY A 154 -4.22 17.01 2.48
CA GLY A 154 -5.26 16.64 1.51
C GLY A 154 -6.59 16.26 2.18
N GLY A 155 -6.53 15.50 3.27
CA GLY A 155 -7.68 15.11 4.07
C GLY A 155 -8.34 16.33 4.74
N SER A 156 -7.54 17.27 5.25
CA SER A 156 -8.05 18.51 5.83
C SER A 156 -8.79 19.37 4.79
N LEU A 157 -8.24 19.49 3.57
CA LEU A 157 -8.90 20.18 2.46
C LEU A 157 -10.21 19.50 2.06
N ALA A 158 -10.20 18.17 1.94
CA ALA A 158 -11.42 17.40 1.63
C ALA A 158 -12.48 17.57 2.73
N GLY A 159 -12.09 17.53 4.01
CA GLY A 159 -12.98 17.78 5.14
C GLY A 159 -13.58 19.18 5.13
N MET A 160 -12.79 20.21 4.82
CA MET A 160 -13.30 21.58 4.64
C MET A 160 -14.27 21.68 3.47
N GLN A 161 -13.99 21.01 2.34
CA GLN A 161 -14.92 20.96 1.20
C GLN A 161 -16.23 20.29 1.56
N VAL A 162 -16.22 19.24 2.39
CA VAL A 162 -17.46 18.63 2.91
C VAL A 162 -18.23 19.66 3.73
N LEU A 163 -17.57 20.32 4.69
CA LEU A 163 -18.20 21.31 5.58
C LEU A 163 -18.83 22.48 4.81
N MET A 164 -18.12 23.01 3.80
CA MET A 164 -18.59 24.14 2.98
C MET A 164 -19.77 23.81 2.06
N ASN A 165 -20.04 22.52 1.81
CA ASN A 165 -21.09 22.09 0.88
C ASN A 165 -22.24 21.35 1.58
N LEU A 166 -22.27 21.28 2.92
CA LEU A 166 -23.33 20.61 3.69
C LEU A 166 -24.73 21.13 3.33
N ASP A 167 -24.88 22.44 3.12
CA ASP A 167 -26.17 23.08 2.84
C ASP A 167 -26.60 22.93 1.37
N LYS A 168 -25.70 22.50 0.48
CA LYS A 168 -25.96 22.44 -0.99
C LYS A 168 -26.53 21.10 -1.44
N GLY A 169 -26.44 20.06 -0.61
CA GLY A 169 -27.03 18.75 -0.83
C GLY A 169 -26.01 17.62 -0.99
N ALA A 170 -26.51 16.38 -1.04
CA ALA A 170 -25.70 15.17 -1.00
C ALA A 170 -24.73 15.02 -2.21
N ASN A 171 -25.11 15.53 -3.38
CA ASN A 171 -24.29 15.40 -4.59
C ASN A 171 -23.00 16.24 -4.53
N ASP A 172 -23.05 17.40 -3.88
CA ASP A 172 -21.91 18.32 -3.75
C ASP A 172 -20.89 17.89 -2.69
N ILE A 173 -21.30 17.03 -1.74
CA ILE A 173 -20.41 16.45 -0.72
C ILE A 173 -19.86 15.07 -1.10
N ALA A 174 -20.51 14.36 -2.04
CA ALA A 174 -20.18 12.96 -2.32
C ALA A 174 -18.74 12.78 -2.84
N GLY A 175 -18.26 13.69 -3.70
CA GLY A 175 -16.89 13.68 -4.20
C GLY A 175 -15.86 13.84 -3.07
N PRO A 176 -15.87 14.96 -2.33
CA PRO A 176 -14.96 15.19 -1.20
C PRO A 176 -14.99 14.08 -0.13
N VAL A 177 -16.18 13.57 0.23
CA VAL A 177 -16.31 12.43 1.17
C VAL A 177 -15.62 11.18 0.61
N THR A 178 -15.83 10.86 -0.66
CA THR A 178 -15.20 9.69 -1.29
C THR A 178 -13.67 9.79 -1.27
N ILE A 179 -13.13 10.98 -1.55
CA ILE A 179 -11.68 11.24 -1.46
C ILE A 179 -11.18 11.00 -0.03
N TYR A 180 -11.87 11.57 0.95
CA TYR A 180 -11.48 11.48 2.36
C TYR A 180 -11.45 10.03 2.86
N VAL A 181 -12.51 9.27 2.58
CA VAL A 181 -12.60 7.84 2.93
C VAL A 181 -11.52 7.03 2.23
N ALA A 182 -11.24 7.30 0.94
CA ALA A 182 -10.21 6.60 0.19
C ALA A 182 -8.80 6.83 0.77
N GLN A 183 -8.49 8.04 1.23
CA GLN A 183 -7.21 8.36 1.87
C GLN A 183 -7.03 7.62 3.20
N ILE A 184 -8.06 7.60 4.04
CA ILE A 184 -8.04 6.86 5.30
C ILE A 184 -7.86 5.36 5.06
N LEU A 185 -8.60 4.81 4.09
CA LEU A 185 -8.49 3.39 3.72
C LEU A 185 -7.08 3.04 3.23
N HIS A 186 -6.48 3.90 2.40
CA HIS A 186 -5.11 3.70 1.89
C HIS A 186 -4.09 3.64 3.02
N LEU A 187 -4.14 4.61 3.96
CA LEU A 187 -3.29 4.61 5.14
C LEU A 187 -3.52 3.36 6.01
N PHE A 188 -4.78 3.02 6.27
CA PHE A 188 -5.12 1.82 7.04
C PHE A 188 -4.49 0.56 6.46
N LEU A 189 -4.54 0.38 5.14
CA LEU A 189 -3.95 -0.80 4.50
C LEU A 189 -2.42 -0.81 4.57
N GLN A 190 -1.75 0.35 4.50
CA GLN A 190 -0.30 0.44 4.69
C GLN A 190 0.08 0.04 6.13
N TYR A 191 -0.61 0.57 7.13
CA TYR A 191 -0.39 0.18 8.53
C TYR A 191 -0.69 -1.29 8.80
N TRP A 192 -1.77 -1.81 8.22
CA TRP A 192 -2.14 -3.22 8.33
C TRP A 192 -1.03 -4.15 7.81
N GLN A 193 -0.39 -3.79 6.70
CA GLN A 193 0.74 -4.57 6.18
C GLN A 193 1.97 -4.45 7.08
N ALA A 194 2.30 -3.25 7.58
CA ALA A 194 3.38 -3.08 8.53
C ALA A 194 3.18 -3.91 9.81
N GLN A 195 1.94 -4.04 10.29
CA GLN A 195 1.61 -4.87 11.45
C GLN A 195 1.94 -6.35 11.22
N PHE A 196 1.66 -6.89 10.03
CA PHE A 196 2.05 -8.27 9.71
C PHE A 196 3.56 -8.50 9.85
N LEU A 197 4.40 -7.53 9.49
CA LEU A 197 5.85 -7.67 9.64
C LEU A 197 6.24 -7.84 11.11
N LEU A 198 5.63 -7.04 12.00
CA LEU A 198 5.85 -7.11 13.44
C LEU A 198 5.38 -8.46 13.99
N ASP A 199 4.16 -8.87 13.64
CA ASP A 199 3.56 -10.11 14.11
C ASP A 199 4.34 -11.36 13.63
N TYR A 200 4.88 -11.34 12.41
CA TYR A 200 5.66 -12.47 11.91
C TYR A 200 7.09 -12.49 12.46
N SER A 201 7.64 -11.34 12.84
CA SER A 201 9.01 -11.25 13.36
C SER A 201 9.20 -12.01 14.68
N ILE A 202 8.12 -12.19 15.46
CA ILE A 202 8.12 -12.92 16.73
C ILE A 202 7.98 -14.44 16.57
N LEU A 203 7.48 -14.93 15.43
CA LEU A 203 7.24 -16.37 15.21
C LEU A 203 8.47 -17.25 15.50
N PRO A 204 9.69 -16.91 15.02
CA PRO A 204 10.87 -17.71 15.33
C PRO A 204 11.15 -17.84 16.83
N TYR A 205 10.81 -16.82 17.62
CA TYR A 205 10.96 -16.85 19.07
C TYR A 205 9.93 -17.75 19.73
N GLU A 206 8.65 -17.62 19.35
CA GLU A 206 7.57 -18.47 19.86
C GLU A 206 7.80 -19.95 19.54
N SER A 207 8.28 -20.26 18.33
CA SER A 207 8.60 -21.63 17.91
C SER A 207 9.68 -22.31 18.77
N MET A 208 10.52 -21.54 19.47
CA MET A 208 11.52 -22.10 20.39
C MET A 208 10.96 -22.42 21.79
N GLN A 209 9.79 -21.86 22.17
CA GLN A 209 9.19 -22.03 23.50
C GLN A 209 8.26 -23.25 23.61
N VAL A 210 8.01 -23.97 22.51
CA VAL A 210 7.06 -25.10 22.44
C VAL A 210 7.66 -26.42 23.00
N TYR A 211 8.87 -26.39 23.56
CA TYR A 211 9.52 -27.50 24.27
C TYR A 211 9.64 -27.23 25.76
#